data_AF-A0A8T6XRC1-F1
#
_entry.id   AF-A0A8T6XRC1-F1
#
_cell.length_a   1.000
_cell.length_b   1.000
_cell.length_c   1.000
_cell.angle_alpha   90.00
_cell.angle_beta   90.00
_cell.angle_gamma   90.00
#
_symmetry.space_group_name_H-M   'P 1'
#
loop_
_entity.id
_entity.type
_entity.pdbx_description
1 polymer ?
#
loop_
_entity_poly.entity_id
_entity_poly.type
_entity_poly.pdbx_seq_one_letter_code
_entity_poly.pdbx_strand_id
1 'polypeptide(L)'
;MDIRPEVNPDVVSDVTKELPFKDDEFAAAFADFPWVEKWRWDAARAIKQMLRVAPIVYTVCPWLYGAKTCYPEFIEASWRPGINHPILFVKYVRR
;
A
#
# COMPACT_ATOMS: atom_id res chain seq x y z
N MET A 1 -13.18 3.90 5.32
CA MET A 1 -11.94 4.20 6.05
C MET A 1 -12.31 5.24 7.09
N ASP A 2 -12.06 4.94 8.35
CA ASP A 2 -12.43 5.81 9.47
C ASP A 2 -11.36 6.89 9.60
N ILE A 3 -11.66 8.10 9.14
CA ILE A 3 -10.72 9.23 9.22
C ILE A 3 -10.96 9.88 10.56
N ARG A 4 -10.03 9.63 11.48
CA ARG A 4 -10.01 10.27 12.79
C ARG A 4 -10.02 11.81 12.61
N PRO A 5 -11.08 12.52 13.04
CA PRO A 5 -11.21 13.96 12.82
C PRO A 5 -10.03 14.78 13.36
N GLU A 6 -9.38 14.29 14.42
CA GLU A 6 -8.22 14.90 15.05
C GLU A 6 -6.94 14.86 14.20
N VAL A 7 -6.89 14.02 13.16
CA VAL A 7 -5.70 13.88 12.28
C VAL A 7 -5.68 14.97 11.20
N ASN A 8 -6.79 15.72 11.02
CA ASN A 8 -6.97 16.81 10.04
C ASN A 8 -6.12 16.64 8.76
N PRO A 9 -6.37 15.59 7.97
CA PRO A 9 -5.56 15.32 6.79
C PRO A 9 -5.75 16.43 5.75
N ASP A 10 -4.66 16.85 5.12
CA ASP A 10 -4.68 17.87 4.06
C ASP A 10 -5.55 17.44 2.87
N VAL A 11 -5.59 16.14 2.59
CA VAL A 11 -6.35 15.55 1.48
C VAL A 11 -6.96 14.21 1.90
N VAL A 12 -8.23 14.02 1.56
CA VAL A 12 -8.95 12.75 1.70
C VAL A 12 -9.31 12.22 0.32
N SER A 13 -8.85 11.02 -0.02
CA SER A 13 -9.14 10.38 -1.30
C SER A 13 -9.30 8.87 -1.18
N ASP A 14 -10.08 8.29 -2.07
CA ASP A 14 -10.14 6.84 -2.28
C ASP A 14 -8.90 6.39 -3.07
N VAL A 15 -7.95 5.76 -2.37
CA VAL A 15 -6.66 5.31 -2.94
C VAL A 15 -6.82 4.23 -4.02
N THR A 16 -7.98 3.57 -4.11
CA THR A 16 -8.27 2.60 -5.18
C THR A 16 -8.60 3.27 -6.52
N LYS A 17 -8.85 4.58 -6.48
CA LYS A 17 -9.07 5.46 -7.64
C LYS A 17 -7.84 6.33 -7.89
N GLU A 18 -7.92 7.18 -8.90
CA GLU A 18 -6.87 8.13 -9.21
C GLU A 18 -6.63 9.09 -8.03
N LEU A 19 -5.41 9.07 -7.50
CA LEU A 19 -5.00 9.97 -6.44
C LEU A 19 -4.88 11.41 -6.98
N PRO A 20 -5.26 12.44 -6.21
CA PRO A 20 -5.25 13.85 -6.65
C PRO A 20 -3.83 14.48 -6.58
N PHE A 21 -2.80 13.70 -6.91
CA PHE A 21 -1.40 14.11 -6.90
C PHE A 21 -0.77 13.86 -8.26
N LYS A 22 0.28 14.62 -8.58
CA LYS A 22 1.05 14.47 -9.81
C LYS A 22 1.89 13.19 -9.77
N ASP A 23 2.30 12.75 -10.95
CA ASP A 23 3.26 11.67 -11.07
C ASP A 23 4.57 12.05 -10.37
N ASP A 24 5.10 11.13 -9.59
CA ASP A 24 6.36 11.29 -8.83
C ASP A 24 6.42 12.55 -7.93
N GLU A 25 5.27 13.01 -7.43
CA GLU A 25 5.18 14.12 -6.48
C GLU A 25 5.86 13.80 -5.13
N PHE A 26 5.86 12.53 -4.74
CA PHE A 26 6.45 12.07 -3.49
C PHE A 26 7.63 11.14 -3.73
N ALA A 27 8.59 11.12 -2.80
CA ALA A 27 9.73 10.20 -2.85
C ALA A 27 9.34 8.74 -2.49
N ALA A 28 8.35 8.58 -1.61
CA ALA A 28 7.85 7.28 -1.18
C ALA A 28 6.42 7.39 -0.62
N ALA A 29 5.67 6.29 -0.65
CA ALA A 29 4.38 6.17 0.00
C ALA A 29 4.34 4.96 0.95
N PHE A 30 3.49 5.02 1.97
CA PHE A 30 3.35 3.99 3.01
C PHE A 30 1.87 3.61 3.14
N ALA A 31 1.58 2.31 3.23
CA ALA A 31 0.21 1.83 3.43
C ALA A 31 0.14 0.59 4.32
N ASP A 32 -0.80 0.61 5.26
CA ASP A 32 -1.32 -0.58 5.91
C ASP A 32 -2.61 -0.97 5.18
N PHE A 33 -2.54 -2.05 4.39
CA PHE A 33 -3.72 -2.50 3.65
C PHE A 33 -4.60 -3.36 4.54
N PRO A 34 -5.91 -3.49 4.22
CA PRO A 34 -6.78 -4.40 4.94
C PRO A 34 -6.16 -5.79 5.04
N TRP A 35 -6.50 -6.57 6.06
CA TRP A 35 -5.97 -7.93 6.26
C TRP A 35 -6.93 -9.03 5.82
N VAL A 36 -8.08 -8.63 5.25
CA VAL A 36 -9.10 -9.55 4.72
C VAL A 36 -8.92 -9.74 3.23
N GLU A 37 -8.71 -10.99 2.79
CA GLU A 37 -8.36 -11.35 1.42
C GLU A 37 -9.29 -10.75 0.35
N LYS A 38 -10.57 -10.56 0.64
CA LYS A 38 -11.55 -9.98 -0.30
C LYS A 38 -11.12 -8.63 -0.88
N TRP A 39 -10.27 -7.88 -0.17
CA TRP A 39 -9.76 -6.56 -0.59
C TRP A 39 -8.43 -6.62 -1.34
N ARG A 40 -7.85 -7.80 -1.59
CA ARG A 40 -6.52 -7.95 -2.20
C ARG A 40 -6.40 -7.23 -3.56
N TRP A 41 -7.47 -7.23 -4.35
CA TRP A 41 -7.47 -6.60 -5.67
C TRP A 41 -7.58 -5.08 -5.59
N ASP A 42 -8.28 -4.55 -4.59
CA ASP A 42 -8.34 -3.12 -4.34
C ASP A 42 -7.01 -2.60 -3.78
N ALA A 43 -6.35 -3.38 -2.90
CA ALA A 43 -4.98 -3.12 -2.48
C ALA A 43 -4.01 -3.09 -3.68
N ALA A 44 -4.15 -4.02 -4.63
CA ALA A 44 -3.35 -4.01 -5.85
C ALA A 44 -3.57 -2.75 -6.70
N ARG A 45 -4.82 -2.28 -6.85
CA ARG A 45 -5.13 -1.01 -7.54
C ARG A 45 -4.52 0.18 -6.81
N ALA A 46 -4.63 0.18 -5.49
CA ALA A 46 -4.05 1.21 -4.64
C ALA A 46 -2.53 1.28 -4.77
N ILE A 47 -1.82 0.14 -4.72
CA ILE A 47 -0.36 0.09 -4.91
C ILE A 47 0.03 0.69 -6.26
N LYS A 48 -0.73 0.43 -7.33
CA LYS A 48 -0.45 1.05 -8.65
C LYS A 48 -0.59 2.57 -8.63
N GLN A 49 -1.64 3.08 -7.99
CA GLN A 49 -1.86 4.54 -7.88
C GLN A 49 -0.81 5.19 -7.00
N MET A 50 -0.42 4.52 -5.92
CA MET A 50 0.68 4.96 -5.06
C MET A 50 2.02 4.95 -5.83
N LEU A 51 2.29 3.92 -6.65
CA LEU A 51 3.48 3.85 -7.51
C LEU A 51 3.50 4.86 -8.66
N ARG A 52 2.34 5.47 -8.99
CA ARG A 52 2.25 6.57 -9.95
C ARG A 52 2.77 7.86 -9.31
N VAL A 53 2.29 8.17 -8.10
CA VAL A 53 2.60 9.42 -7.39
C VAL A 53 3.91 9.35 -6.59
N ALA A 54 4.44 8.14 -6.37
CA ALA A 54 5.71 7.89 -5.70
C ALA A 54 6.45 6.71 -6.36
N PRO A 55 7.77 6.79 -6.56
CA PRO A 55 8.53 5.69 -7.19
C PRO A 55 8.66 4.44 -6.30
N ILE A 56 8.45 4.59 -4.98
CA ILE A 56 8.59 3.53 -3.98
C ILE A 56 7.33 3.47 -3.12
N VAL A 57 6.82 2.26 -2.85
CA VAL A 57 5.70 2.05 -1.93
C VAL A 57 6.09 1.00 -0.89
N TYR A 58 5.98 1.34 0.39
CA TYR A 58 6.13 0.41 1.50
C TYR A 58 4.76 -0.03 2.00
N THR A 59 4.57 -1.34 2.16
CA THR A 59 3.27 -1.88 2.60
C THR A 59 3.43 -2.78 3.81
N VAL A 60 2.39 -2.80 4.65
CA VAL A 60 2.19 -3.80 5.69
C VAL A 60 0.86 -4.49 5.42
N CYS A 61 0.89 -5.79 5.15
CA CYS A 61 -0.31 -6.62 4.97
C CYS A 61 0.05 -8.11 4.93
N PRO A 62 -0.93 -9.03 4.97
CA PRO A 62 -0.65 -10.47 4.97
C PRO A 62 -0.53 -11.10 3.58
N TRP A 63 -0.54 -10.30 2.51
CA TRP A 63 -0.42 -10.80 1.13
C TRP A 63 0.55 -9.98 0.30
N LEU A 64 1.09 -10.62 -0.73
CA LEU A 64 1.92 -9.98 -1.73
C LEU A 64 1.10 -9.69 -2.97
N TYR A 65 1.23 -8.47 -3.46
CA TYR A 65 0.94 -8.15 -4.84
C TYR A 65 2.22 -8.22 -5.69
N GLY A 66 2.10 -8.54 -6.96
CA GLY A 66 3.21 -8.49 -7.92
C GLY A 66 2.66 -8.49 -9.33
N ALA A 67 3.19 -7.63 -10.19
CA ALA A 67 2.80 -7.53 -11.59
C ALA A 67 3.97 -7.08 -12.46
N LYS A 68 3.83 -7.18 -13.79
CA LYS A 68 4.88 -6.79 -14.74
C LYS A 68 5.37 -5.34 -14.58
N THR A 69 4.58 -4.47 -13.96
CA THR A 69 4.87 -3.04 -13.74
C THR A 69 5.01 -2.66 -12.26
N CYS A 70 4.92 -3.63 -11.34
CA CYS A 70 4.96 -3.41 -9.89
C CYS A 70 5.62 -4.64 -9.24
N TYR A 71 6.86 -4.48 -8.76
CA TYR A 71 7.61 -5.60 -8.21
C TYR A 71 7.96 -5.39 -6.75
N PRO A 72 7.79 -6.41 -5.89
CA PRO A 72 8.37 -6.39 -4.56
C PRO A 72 9.88 -6.56 -4.71
N GLU A 73 10.64 -5.51 -4.35
CA GLU A 73 12.11 -5.52 -4.32
C GLU A 73 12.63 -6.10 -3.00
N PHE A 74 11.90 -5.87 -1.90
CA PHE A 74 12.23 -6.38 -0.57
C PHE A 74 10.96 -6.88 0.12
N ILE A 75 11.08 -8.01 0.82
CA ILE A 75 10.02 -8.61 1.62
C ILE A 75 10.62 -9.08 2.94
N GLU A 76 10.13 -8.58 4.05
CA GLU A 76 10.39 -9.11 5.38
C GLU A 76 9.11 -9.71 5.95
N ALA A 77 9.19 -10.97 6.38
CA ALA A 77 8.07 -11.67 6.98
C ALA A 77 8.30 -11.80 8.49
N SER A 78 7.30 -11.39 9.27
CA SER A 78 7.28 -11.55 10.72
C SER A 78 5.99 -12.26 11.14
N TRP A 79 6.06 -13.09 12.18
CA TRP A 79 4.90 -13.71 12.80
C TRP A 79 4.96 -13.55 14.32
N ARG A 80 3.81 -13.34 14.97
CA ARG A 80 3.71 -13.17 16.41
C ARG A 80 2.58 -14.04 16.98
N PRO A 81 2.74 -14.61 18.19
CA PRO A 81 1.64 -15.31 18.86
C PRO A 81 0.39 -14.42 18.95
N GLY A 82 -0.77 -15.01 18.63
CA GLY A 82 -2.06 -14.29 18.61
C GLY A 82 -2.40 -13.60 17.29
N ILE A 83 -1.52 -13.62 16.29
CA ILE A 83 -1.81 -13.14 14.93
C ILE A 83 -1.92 -14.34 13.98
N ASN A 84 -3.10 -14.52 13.39
CA ASN A 84 -3.37 -15.68 12.52
C ASN A 84 -2.68 -15.61 11.15
N HIS A 85 -2.30 -14.41 10.71
CA HIS A 85 -1.65 -14.19 9.43
C HIS A 85 -0.20 -13.70 9.61
N PRO A 86 0.73 -14.03 8.69
CA PRO A 86 2.04 -13.40 8.69
C PRO A 86 1.91 -11.89 8.44
N ILE A 87 2.80 -11.11 9.05
CA ILE A 87 2.99 -9.70 8.77
C ILE A 87 4.04 -9.62 7.68
N LEU A 88 3.69 -9.10 6.50
CA LEU A 88 4.66 -8.82 5.45
C LEU A 88 4.94 -7.33 5.39
N PHE A 89 6.21 -6.97 5.57
CA PHE A 89 6.73 -5.64 5.24
C PHE A 89 7.33 -5.72 3.84
N VAL A 90 6.77 -4.96 2.90
CA VAL A 90 7.12 -5.09 1.49
C VAL A 90 7.52 -3.75 0.92
N LYS A 91 8.63 -3.69 0.18
CA LYS A 91 9.02 -2.55 -0.64
C LYS A 91 8.69 -2.85 -2.09
N TYR A 92 7.80 -2.04 -2.66
CA TYR A 92 7.46 -2.05 -4.08
C TYR A 92 8.19 -0.96 -4.84
N VAL A 93 8.60 -1.28 -6.05
CA VAL A 93 9.18 -0.33 -7.02
C VAL A 93 8.48 -0.44 -8.38
N ARG A 94 8.40 0.69 -9.08
CA ARG A 94 7.96 0.76 -10.48
C ARG A 94 9.13 0.34 -11.39
N ARG A 95 8.86 -0.46 -12.42
CA ARG A 95 9.83 -0.77 -13.49
C ARG A 95 9.56 0.09 -14.71
#